data_AF-A0A1G8MRN5-F1
#
_entry.id   AF-A0A1G8MRN5-F1
#
_cell.length_a   1.000
_cell.length_b   1.000
_cell.length_c   1.000
_cell.angle_alpha   90.00
_cell.angle_beta   90.00
_cell.angle_gamma   90.00
#
_symmetry.space_group_name_H-M   'P 1'
#
loop_
_entity.id
_entity.type
_entity.pdbx_description
1 polymer ?
#
loop_
_entity_poly.entity_id
_entity_poly.type
_entity_poly.pdbx_seq_one_letter_code
_entity_poly.pdbx_strand_id
1 'polypeptide(L)' 'MGQTLRRARGTGIGNVQVNYTIPPESKKILTEFSRRMGISASEGLEMVLAHLEFESDGLPGWVDRDQLPEALPIAKAS' A
#
# COMPACT_ATOMS: atom_id res chain seq x y z
N MET A 1 -16.15 21.25 20.23
CA MET A 1 -15.10 20.90 19.25
C MET A 1 -15.44 19.55 18.67
N GLY A 2 -15.72 19.44 17.37
CA GLY A 2 -16.08 18.16 16.73
C GLY A 2 -14.86 17.25 16.62
N GLN A 3 -15.01 15.96 16.98
CA GLN A 3 -13.95 14.97 16.77
C GLN A 3 -13.61 14.88 15.28
N THR A 4 -12.35 15.08 14.95
CA THR A 4 -11.84 14.84 13.59
C THR A 4 -11.92 13.34 13.31
N LEU A 5 -12.75 12.92 12.36
CA LEU A 5 -12.96 11.49 12.02
C LEU A 5 -11.90 10.93 11.04
N ARG A 6 -10.99 11.77 10.56
CA ARG A 6 -10.03 11.46 9.49
C ARG A 6 -8.61 11.89 9.86
N ARG A 7 -7.63 11.11 9.41
CA ARG A 7 -6.20 11.46 9.51
C ARG A 7 -5.84 12.62 8.57
N ALA A 8 -4.65 13.19 8.74
CA ALA A 8 -4.14 14.29 7.91
C ALA A 8 -4.16 14.01 6.38
N ARG A 9 -4.23 12.74 5.98
CA ARG A 9 -4.29 12.27 4.59
C ARG A 9 -5.66 11.71 4.18
N GLY A 10 -6.71 11.98 4.94
CA GLY A 10 -8.10 11.74 4.53
C GLY A 10 -8.66 10.34 4.77
N THR A 11 -7.84 9.39 5.25
CA THR A 11 -8.32 8.07 5.69
C THR A 11 -9.05 8.17 7.03
N GLY A 12 -10.07 7.32 7.22
CA GLY A 12 -10.78 7.24 8.50
C GLY A 12 -9.84 6.74 9.59
N ILE A 13 -9.98 7.27 10.82
CA ILE A 13 -9.13 6.86 11.95
C ILE A 13 -9.25 5.35 12.24
N GLY A 14 -10.41 4.73 11.96
CA GLY A 14 -10.63 3.29 12.12
C GLY A 14 -10.05 2.42 11.00
N ASN A 15 -9.52 2.99 9.91
CA ASN A 15 -8.93 2.19 8.84
C ASN A 15 -7.53 1.74 9.24
N VAL A 16 -7.27 0.45 9.07
CA VAL A 16 -5.93 -0.13 9.11
C VAL A 16 -5.17 0.36 7.87
N GLN A 17 -4.04 1.03 8.08
CA GLN A 17 -3.24 1.63 7.02
C GLN A 17 -1.76 1.44 7.33
N VAL A 18 -0.98 1.15 6.30
CA VAL A 18 0.49 1.17 6.34
C VAL A 18 1.03 2.29 5.48
N ASN A 19 2.05 2.97 5.98
CA ASN A 19 2.68 4.10 5.31
C ASN A 19 4.08 3.70 4.85
N TYR A 20 4.16 3.12 3.65
CA TYR A 20 5.46 2.78 3.03
C TYR A 20 5.78 3.70 1.87
N THR A 21 7.00 4.22 1.86
CA THR A 21 7.58 4.77 0.63
C THR A 21 7.95 3.60 -0.26
N ILE A 22 7.22 3.44 -1.36
CA ILE A 22 7.55 2.44 -2.36
C ILE A 22 8.61 3.02 -3.29
N PRO A 23 9.77 2.36 -3.46
CA PRO A 23 10.78 2.83 -4.40
C PRO A 23 10.20 2.94 -5.82
N PRO A 24 10.45 4.03 -6.57
CA PRO A 24 9.86 4.27 -7.89
C PRO A 24 10.08 3.12 -8.90
N GLU A 25 11.21 2.43 -8.78
CA GLU A 25 11.59 1.27 -9.60
C GLU A 25 10.71 0.04 -9.36
N SER A 26 10.04 -0.08 -8.21
CA SER A 26 9.18 -1.22 -7.88
C SER A 26 8.03 -1.37 -8.88
N LYS A 27 7.50 -0.25 -9.37
CA LYS A 27 6.47 -0.24 -10.43
C LYS A 27 6.99 -0.81 -11.75
N LYS A 28 8.28 -0.62 -12.05
CA LYS A 28 8.91 -1.17 -13.25
C LYS A 28 8.97 -2.69 -13.19
N ILE A 29 9.23 -3.26 -12.02
CA ILE A 29 9.25 -4.72 -11.80
C ILE A 29 7.88 -5.32 -12.13
N LEU A 30 6.81 -4.78 -11.55
CA LEU A 30 5.44 -5.23 -11.82
C LEU A 30 5.07 -5.11 -13.31
N THR A 31 5.44 -3.99 -13.93
CA THR A 31 5.13 -3.73 -15.34
C THR A 31 5.86 -4.71 -16.26
N GLU A 32 7.15 -4.97 -15.98
CA GLU A 32 7.96 -5.91 -16.77
C GLU A 32 7.51 -7.36 -16.58
N PHE A 33 7.19 -7.77 -15.35
CA PHE A 33 6.59 -9.07 -15.05
C PHE A 33 5.29 -9.26 -15.84
N SER A 34 4.36 -8.31 -15.74
CA SER A 34 3.06 -8.40 -16.41
C SER A 34 3.21 -8.46 -17.94
N ARG A 35 4.15 -7.66 -18.49
CA ARG A 35 4.50 -7.67 -19.92
C ARG A 35 5.00 -9.03 -20.37
N ARG A 36 5.88 -9.68 -19.60
CA ARG A 36 6.41 -11.03 -19.92
C ARG A 36 5.34 -12.11 -19.87
N MET A 37 4.36 -11.94 -18.99
CA MET A 37 3.21 -12.85 -18.84
C MET A 37 2.10 -12.59 -19.86
N GLY A 38 2.16 -11.50 -20.63
CA GLY A 38 1.13 -11.14 -21.60
C GLY A 38 -0.19 -10.65 -20.97
N ILE A 39 -0.14 -10.17 -19.73
CA ILE A 39 -1.31 -9.73 -18.95
C ILE A 39 -1.25 -8.23 -18.63
N SER A 40 -2.38 -7.67 -18.19
CA SER A 40 -2.42 -6.28 -17.72
C SER A 40 -1.64 -6.11 -16.40
N ALA A 41 -1.15 -4.91 -16.13
CA ALA A 41 -0.46 -4.62 -14.86
C ALA A 41 -1.37 -4.81 -13.63
N SER A 42 -2.68 -4.55 -13.78
CA SER A 42 -3.66 -4.79 -12.71
C SER A 42 -3.82 -6.28 -12.45
N GLU A 43 -3.96 -7.09 -13.50
CA GLU A 43 -4.06 -8.53 -13.37
C GLU A 43 -2.79 -9.15 -12.79
N GLY A 44 -1.61 -8.68 -13.21
CA GLY A 44 -0.34 -9.09 -12.62
C GLY A 44 -0.24 -8.72 -11.13
N LEU A 45 -0.80 -7.58 -10.72
CA LEU A 45 -0.87 -7.20 -9.31
C LEU A 45 -1.78 -8.15 -8.52
N GLU A 46 -2.98 -8.43 -9.03
CA GLU A 46 -3.91 -9.38 -8.39
C GLU A 46 -3.28 -10.76 -8.23
N MET A 47 -2.54 -11.24 -9.23
CA MET A 47 -1.81 -12.49 -9.14
C MET A 47 -0.75 -12.47 -8.04
N VAL A 48 0.00 -11.38 -7.90
CA VAL A 48 0.98 -11.23 -6.81
C VAL A 48 0.26 -11.23 -5.46
N LEU A 49 -0.80 -10.44 -5.31
CA LEU A 49 -1.56 -10.32 -4.07
C LEU A 49 -2.17 -11.66 -3.65
N ALA A 50 -2.66 -12.47 -4.60
CA ALA A 50 -3.21 -13.79 -4.33
C ALA A 50 -2.22 -14.78 -3.69
N HIS A 51 -0.91 -14.52 -3.76
CA HIS A 51 0.15 -15.36 -3.19
C HIS A 51 0.79 -14.75 -1.95
N LEU A 52 0.30 -13.61 -1.46
CA LEU A 52 0.78 -13.01 -0.23
C LEU A 52 0.00 -13.55 0.96
N GLU A 53 0.72 -13.82 2.05
CA GLU A 53 0.11 -14.12 3.34
C GLU A 53 -0.32 -12.82 4.01
N PHE A 54 -1.60 -12.74 4.35
CA PHE A 54 -2.19 -11.62 5.06
C PHE A 54 -2.59 -12.04 6.47
N GLU A 55 -2.45 -11.10 7.40
CA GLU A 55 -2.97 -11.20 8.76
C GLU A 55 -4.48 -10.92 8.78
N SER A 56 -5.13 -11.17 9.92
CA SER A 56 -6.59 -11.00 10.09
C SER A 56 -7.11 -9.58 9.82
N ASP A 57 -6.23 -8.59 9.80
CA ASP A 57 -6.54 -7.19 9.49
C ASP A 57 -6.36 -6.82 8.01
N GLY A 58 -6.01 -7.80 7.17
CA GLY A 58 -5.84 -7.64 5.73
C GLY A 58 -4.50 -7.03 5.31
N LEU A 59 -3.54 -6.87 6.24
CA LEU A 59 -2.19 -6.44 5.93
C LEU A 59 -1.24 -7.64 5.80
N PRO A 60 -0.18 -7.55 4.98
CA PRO A 60 0.78 -8.63 4.86
C PRO A 60 1.52 -8.92 6.18
N GLY A 61 1.78 -10.19 6.49
CA GLY A 61 2.43 -10.61 7.75
C GLY A 61 3.90 -10.19 7.88
N TRP A 62 4.57 -9.88 6.77
CA TRP A 62 5.96 -9.41 6.74
C TRP A 62 6.14 -7.91 7.02
N VAL A 63 5.04 -7.16 7.19
CA VAL A 63 5.07 -5.72 7.49
C VAL A 63 5.51 -5.51 8.94
N ASP A 64 6.67 -4.88 9.15
CA ASP A 64 7.04 -4.32 10.46
C ASP A 64 6.20 -3.07 10.71
N ARG A 65 5.25 -3.18 11.66
CA ARG A 65 4.26 -2.14 11.99
C ARG A 65 4.73 -1.19 13.08
N ASP A 66 5.69 -1.62 13.91
CA ASP A 66 6.16 -0.85 15.06
C ASP A 66 7.02 0.35 14.63
N GLN A 67 7.57 0.29 13.42
CA GLN A 67 8.43 1.33 12.84
C GLN A 67 7.73 2.19 11.78
N LEU A 68 6.40 2.07 11.63
CA LEU A 68 5.68 2.82 10.61
C LEU A 68 5.44 4.27 11.03
N PRO A 69 5.84 5.26 10.19
CA PRO A 69 5.53 6.65 10.47
C PRO A 69 4.02 6.89 10.35
N GLU A 70 3.46 7.77 11.19
CA GLU A 70 2.05 8.16 11.14
C GLU A 70 1.67 8.79 9.79
N ALA A 71 2.63 9.43 9.11
CA ALA A 71 2.51 9.91 7.74
C ALA A 71 3.88 9.92 7.04
N LEU A 72 3.90 9.59 5.75
CA LEU A 72 5.08 9.80 4.91
C LEU A 72 5.33 11.30 4.67
N PRO A 73 6.60 11.76 4.62
CA PRO A 73 6.96 13.13 4.31
C PRO A 73 6.82 13.39 2.80
N ILE A 74 5.58 13.36 2.31
CA ILE A 74 5.27 13.68 0.92
C ILE A 74 4.38 14.92 0.97
N ALA A 75 4.72 15.97 0.22
CA ALA A 75 3.84 17.12 0.03
C ALA A 75 2.43 16.61 -0.35
N LYS A 76 1.36 17.28 0.10
CA LYS A 76 0.02 16.97 -0.40
C LYS A 76 0.09 16.97 -1.93
N ALA A 77 -0.37 15.89 -2.57
CA ALA A 77 -0.63 15.95 -4.00
C ALA A 77 -1.67 17.06 -4.19
N SER A 78 -1.26 18.12 -4.89
CA SER A 78 -2.13 19.22 -5.31
C SER A 78 -3.20 18.74 -6.27
#